data_AF-A0A9C8P2T0-F1
#
_entry.id   AF-A0A9C8P2T0-F1
#
_cell.length_a   1.000
_cell.length_b   1.000
_cell.length_c   1.000
_cell.angle_alpha   90.00
_cell.angle_beta   90.00
_cell.angle_gamma   90.00
#
_symmetry.space_group_name_H-M   'P 1'
#
loop_
_entity.id
_entity.type
_entity.pdbx_description
1 polymer ?
#
loop_
_entity_poly.entity_id
_entity_poly.type
_entity_poly.pdbx_seq_one_letter_code
_entity_poly.pdbx_strand_id
1 'polypeptide(L)'
;MANNKKIASNPVIDVSQPILLWWNEHWLKSSLPLAKIHLVWLENVAQTMEMEALFFQAMAESSEKLNQCLAKNGGLPRNDDLNQCYQEMVQTLTDAHLQRIENVAQLSHEFRRCLWEGI
;
A
#
# COMPACT_ATOMS: atom_id res chain seq x y z
N MET A 1 24.86 -54.83 19.73
CA MET A 1 24.69 -54.96 18.26
C MET A 1 23.47 -54.15 17.86
N ALA A 2 23.67 -52.94 17.32
CA ALA A 2 22.57 -52.06 16.90
C ALA A 2 22.15 -52.45 15.47
N ASN A 3 20.90 -52.89 15.31
CA ASN A 3 20.32 -53.22 14.01
C ASN A 3 20.16 -51.94 13.18
N ASN A 4 21.06 -51.76 12.22
CA ASN A 4 20.98 -50.71 11.22
C ASN A 4 19.92 -51.12 10.19
N LYS A 5 18.65 -50.82 10.50
CA LYS A 5 17.52 -51.08 9.60
C LYS A 5 17.68 -50.12 8.41
N LYS A 6 18.33 -50.59 7.34
CA LYS A 6 18.33 -49.89 6.05
C LYS A 6 16.87 -49.66 5.67
N ILE A 7 16.42 -48.41 5.74
CA ILE A 7 15.14 -48.00 5.19
C ILE A 7 15.30 -48.21 3.69
N ALA A 8 14.74 -49.31 3.18
CA ALA A 8 14.66 -49.53 1.75
C ALA A 8 13.86 -48.37 1.16
N SER A 9 14.47 -47.60 0.27
CA SER A 9 13.77 -46.57 -0.49
C SER A 9 12.61 -47.24 -1.22
N ASN A 10 11.41 -46.69 -1.05
CA ASN A 10 10.22 -47.23 -1.70
C ASN A 10 10.44 -47.12 -3.23
N PRO A 11 10.48 -48.22 -3.98
CA PRO A 11 10.87 -48.21 -5.40
C PRO A 11 9.95 -47.33 -6.25
N VAL A 12 8.71 -47.14 -5.81
CA VAL A 12 7.74 -46.22 -6.42
C VAL A 12 8.20 -44.76 -6.30
N ILE A 13 8.82 -44.38 -5.18
CA ILE A 13 9.36 -43.03 -4.96
C ILE A 13 10.62 -42.81 -5.80
N ASP A 14 11.46 -43.84 -5.95
CA ASP A 14 12.69 -43.77 -6.74
C ASP A 14 12.40 -43.61 -8.24
N VAL A 15 11.41 -44.36 -8.75
CA VAL A 15 10.96 -44.27 -10.15
C VAL A 15 10.22 -42.96 -10.44
N SER A 16 9.49 -42.41 -9.46
CA SER A 16 8.77 -41.14 -9.62
C SER A 16 9.61 -39.89 -9.34
N GLN A 17 10.84 -40.05 -8.85
CA GLN A 17 11.73 -38.95 -8.47
C GLN A 17 11.92 -37.88 -9.58
N PRO A 18 12.12 -38.24 -10.87
CA PRO A 18 12.26 -37.25 -11.93
C PRO A 18 10.98 -36.43 -12.17
N ILE A 19 9.81 -37.06 -12.08
CA ILE A 19 8.51 -36.40 -12.21
C ILE A 19 8.25 -35.48 -11.01
N LEU A 20 8.61 -35.92 -9.79
CA LEU A 20 8.47 -35.11 -8.59
C LEU A 20 9.39 -33.87 -8.64
N LEU A 21 10.63 -34.03 -9.12
CA LEU A 21 11.56 -32.92 -9.32
C LEU A 21 11.05 -31.94 -10.37
N TRP A 22 10.61 -32.44 -11.53
CA TRP A 22 10.01 -31.62 -12.58
C TRP A 22 8.77 -30.87 -12.09
N TRP A 23 7.88 -31.54 -11.36
CA TRP A 23 6.69 -30.94 -10.79
C TRP A 23 7.02 -29.83 -9.79
N ASN A 24 8.02 -30.06 -8.93
CA ASN A 24 8.47 -29.07 -7.95
C ASN A 24 9.12 -27.85 -8.63
N GLU A 25 10.00 -28.08 -9.61
CA GLU A 25 10.55 -27.00 -10.43
C GLU A 25 9.47 -26.20 -11.15
N HIS A 26 8.46 -26.88 -11.71
CA HIS A 26 7.36 -26.23 -12.40
C HIS A 26 6.54 -25.38 -11.44
N TRP A 27 6.26 -25.89 -10.23
CA TRP A 27 5.57 -25.15 -9.18
C TRP A 27 6.33 -23.90 -8.76
N LEU A 28 7.64 -24.01 -8.51
CA LEU A 28 8.51 -22.88 -8.20
C LEU A 28 8.57 -21.84 -9.32
N LYS A 29 8.63 -22.29 -10.58
CA LYS A 29 8.59 -21.39 -11.73
C LYS A 29 7.22 -20.72 -11.89
N SER A 30 6.14 -21.42 -11.54
CA SER A 30 4.77 -20.88 -11.61
C SER A 30 4.43 -19.90 -10.48
N SER A 31 5.12 -19.96 -9.33
CA SER A 31 4.88 -19.04 -8.22
C SER A 31 5.62 -17.71 -8.39
N LEU A 32 6.64 -17.66 -9.25
CA LEU A 32 7.45 -16.47 -9.49
C LEU A 32 6.64 -15.27 -10.03
N PRO A 33 5.75 -15.43 -11.03
CA PRO A 33 4.88 -14.35 -11.49
C PRO A 33 3.92 -13.88 -10.39
N LEU A 34 3.36 -14.80 -9.59
CA LEU A 34 2.47 -14.45 -8.49
C LEU A 34 3.20 -13.65 -7.40
N ALA A 35 4.44 -14.01 -7.08
CA ALA A 35 5.27 -13.26 -6.14
C ALA A 35 5.57 -11.84 -6.65
N LYS A 36 5.87 -11.68 -7.94
CA LYS A 36 6.05 -10.36 -8.57
C LYS A 36 4.78 -9.51 -8.49
N ILE A 37 3.62 -10.08 -8.80
CA ILE A 37 2.32 -9.40 -8.71
C ILE A 37 2.07 -8.94 -7.27
N HIS A 38 2.33 -9.80 -6.28
CA HIS A 38 2.20 -9.44 -4.88
C HIS A 38 3.15 -8.31 -4.46
N LEU A 39 4.38 -8.29 -4.95
CA LEU A 39 5.33 -7.20 -4.68
C LEU A 39 4.82 -5.87 -5.26
N VAL A 40 4.44 -5.83 -6.54
CA VAL A 40 3.92 -4.63 -7.20
C VAL A 40 2.64 -4.13 -6.49
N TRP A 41 1.79 -5.04 -6.03
CA TRP A 41 0.61 -4.68 -5.25
C TRP A 41 0.97 -4.04 -3.90
N LEU A 42 1.93 -4.61 -3.16
CA LEU A 42 2.39 -4.06 -1.89
C LEU A 42 3.04 -2.68 -2.05
N GLU A 43 3.82 -2.48 -3.10
CA GLU A 43 4.44 -1.19 -3.42
C GLU A 43 3.38 -0.10 -3.66
N ASN A 44 2.34 -0.40 -4.44
CA ASN A 44 1.24 0.54 -4.68
C ASN A 44 0.42 0.83 -3.42
N VAL A 45 0.19 -0.17 -2.56
CA VAL A 45 -0.46 0.04 -1.26
C VAL A 45 0.38 0.96 -0.37
N ALA A 46 1.69 0.76 -0.31
CA ALA A 46 2.59 1.59 0.48
C ALA A 46 2.59 3.05 0.00
N GLN A 47 2.66 3.28 -1.31
CA GLN A 47 2.56 4.63 -1.90
C GLN A 47 1.22 5.30 -1.56
N THR A 48 0.13 4.53 -1.60
CA THR A 48 -1.20 5.04 -1.22
C THR A 48 -1.23 5.43 0.26
N MET A 49 -0.67 4.60 1.14
CA MET A 49 -0.62 4.90 2.58
C MET A 49 0.21 6.15 2.89
N GLU A 50 1.33 6.36 2.19
CA GLU A 50 2.15 7.58 2.34
C GLU A 50 1.34 8.83 1.97
N MET A 51 0.58 8.76 0.88
CA MET A 51 -0.29 9.86 0.46
C MET A 51 -1.40 10.16 1.47
N GLU A 52 -2.02 9.13 2.03
CA GLU A 52 -3.03 9.32 3.07
C GLU A 52 -2.43 9.91 4.34
N ALA A 53 -1.20 9.53 4.70
CA ALA A 53 -0.51 10.13 5.83
C ALA A 53 -0.26 11.63 5.63
N LEU A 54 0.16 12.05 4.43
CA LEU A 54 0.31 13.46 4.08
C LEU A 54 -1.02 14.22 4.13
N PHE A 55 -2.11 13.60 3.67
CA PHE A 55 -3.44 14.18 3.76
C PHE A 55 -3.90 14.34 5.22
N PHE A 56 -3.69 13.33 6.07
CA PHE A 56 -3.98 13.41 7.51
C PHE A 56 -3.17 14.50 8.19
N GLN A 57 -1.90 14.67 7.83
CA GLN A 57 -1.06 15.75 8.33
C GLN A 57 -1.65 17.11 7.95
N ALA A 58 -2.00 17.32 6.68
CA ALA A 58 -2.61 18.57 6.23
C ALA A 58 -3.93 18.87 6.97
N MET A 59 -4.76 17.86 7.22
CA MET A 59 -5.98 18.01 8.04
C MET A 59 -5.67 18.42 9.48
N ALA A 60 -4.67 17.80 10.10
CA ALA A 60 -4.26 18.12 11.47
C ALA A 60 -3.74 19.56 11.57
N GLU A 61 -2.84 19.97 10.67
CA GLU A 61 -2.31 21.34 10.59
C GLU A 61 -3.42 22.37 10.35
N SER A 62 -4.37 22.06 9.47
CA SER A 62 -5.49 22.95 9.21
C SER A 62 -6.45 23.09 10.39
N SER A 63 -6.67 21.99 11.12
CA SER A 63 -7.47 21.99 12.34
C SER A 63 -6.78 22.77 13.46
N GLU A 64 -5.46 22.67 13.55
CA GLU A 64 -4.66 23.46 14.48
C GLU A 64 -4.78 24.96 14.18
N LYS A 65 -4.65 25.38 12.91
CA LYS A 65 -4.82 26.77 12.48
C LYS A 65 -6.21 27.31 12.84
N LEU A 66 -7.27 26.52 12.63
CA LEU A 66 -8.63 26.89 13.03
C LEU A 66 -8.73 27.11 14.55
N ASN A 67 -8.19 26.20 15.35
CA ASN A 67 -8.16 26.34 16.81
C ASN A 67 -7.36 27.55 17.26
N GLN A 68 -6.23 27.85 16.60
CA GLN A 68 -5.46 29.05 16.87
C GLN A 68 -6.27 30.32 16.54
N CYS A 69 -6.99 30.36 15.42
CA CYS A 69 -7.89 31.46 15.07
C CYS A 69 -9.01 31.66 16.10
N LEU A 70 -9.57 30.56 16.63
CA LEU A 70 -10.58 30.59 17.69
C LEU A 70 -10.01 31.04 19.04
N ALA A 71 -8.77 30.69 19.36
CA ALA A 71 -8.12 30.98 20.64
C ALA A 71 -7.41 32.34 20.68
N LYS A 72 -7.10 32.96 19.53
CA LYS A 72 -6.17 34.10 19.39
C LYS A 72 -6.53 35.34 20.21
N ASN A 73 -7.79 35.51 20.63
CA ASN A 73 -8.27 36.79 21.17
C ASN A 73 -8.77 36.76 22.62
N GLY A 74 -8.74 35.63 23.34
CA GLY A 74 -9.24 35.57 24.74
C GLY A 74 -10.70 36.04 24.94
N GLY A 75 -11.44 36.22 23.84
CA GLY A 75 -12.79 36.79 23.74
C GLY A 75 -13.40 36.43 22.37
N LEU A 76 -14.68 36.76 22.15
CA LEU A 76 -15.43 36.35 20.95
C LEU A 76 -14.68 36.82 19.68
N PRO A 77 -14.28 35.92 18.77
CA PRO A 77 -13.51 36.30 17.59
C PRO A 77 -14.36 37.19 16.67
N ARG A 78 -13.70 38.10 15.94
CA ARG A 78 -14.36 38.92 14.93
C ARG A 78 -14.82 38.01 13.78
N ASN A 79 -16.09 38.14 13.36
CA ASN A 79 -16.69 37.28 12.32
C ASN A 79 -15.89 37.27 11.00
N ASP A 80 -15.30 38.41 10.61
CA ASP A 80 -14.50 38.50 9.38
C ASP A 80 -13.25 37.59 9.44
N ASP A 81 -12.54 37.60 10.56
CA ASP A 81 -11.30 36.83 10.76
C ASP A 81 -11.60 35.32 10.84
N LEU A 82 -12.72 34.94 11.44
CA LEU A 82 -13.18 33.55 11.46
C LEU A 82 -13.59 33.06 10.08
N ASN A 83 -14.31 33.88 9.33
CA ASN A 83 -14.78 33.50 8.01
C ASN A 83 -13.58 33.33 7.05
N GLN A 84 -12.58 34.21 7.15
CA GLN A 84 -11.33 34.07 6.40
C GLN A 84 -10.58 32.78 6.79
N CYS A 85 -10.39 32.53 8.08
CA CYS A 85 -9.66 31.35 8.53
C CYS A 85 -10.39 30.03 8.17
N TYR A 86 -11.73 30.04 8.17
CA TYR A 86 -12.55 28.94 7.69
C TYR A 86 -12.42 28.73 6.17
N GLN A 87 -12.47 29.81 5.38
CA GLN A 87 -12.29 29.73 3.92
C GLN A 87 -10.91 29.18 3.56
N GLU A 88 -9.85 29.65 4.21
CA GLU A 88 -8.49 29.15 4.00
C GLU A 88 -8.34 27.66 4.35
N MET A 89 -8.95 27.21 5.45
CA MET A 89 -9.00 25.78 5.82
C MET A 89 -9.73 24.96 4.75
N VAL A 90 -10.95 25.36 4.38
CA VAL A 90 -11.77 24.60 3.44
C VAL A 90 -11.10 24.53 2.07
N GLN A 91 -10.47 25.62 1.63
CA GLN A 91 -9.69 25.64 0.40
C GLN A 91 -8.52 24.66 0.45
N THR A 92 -7.69 24.73 1.51
CA THR A 92 -6.54 23.84 1.70
C THR A 92 -6.96 22.36 1.72
N LEU A 93 -8.04 22.05 2.43
CA LEU A 93 -8.57 20.69 2.53
C LEU A 93 -9.10 20.19 1.18
N THR A 94 -9.81 21.04 0.45
CA THR A 94 -10.38 20.72 -0.86
C THR A 94 -9.28 20.45 -1.87
N ASP A 95 -8.25 21.29 -1.90
CA ASP A 95 -7.11 21.15 -2.80
C ASP A 95 -6.35 19.84 -2.51
N ALA A 96 -6.05 19.56 -1.23
CA ALA A 96 -5.39 18.33 -0.82
C ALA A 96 -6.24 17.07 -1.15
N HIS A 97 -7.56 17.15 -0.99
CA HIS A 97 -8.47 16.06 -1.32
C HIS A 97 -8.59 15.82 -2.84
N LEU A 98 -8.62 16.88 -3.65
CA LEU A 98 -8.62 16.78 -5.11
C LEU A 98 -7.32 16.15 -5.61
N GLN A 99 -6.18 16.58 -5.08
CA GLN A 99 -4.87 16.00 -5.41
C GLN A 99 -4.82 14.50 -5.06
N ARG A 100 -5.35 14.12 -3.90
CA ARG A 100 -5.47 12.71 -3.50
C ARG A 100 -6.33 11.91 -4.50
N ILE A 101 -7.49 12.42 -4.90
CA ILE A 101 -8.37 11.72 -5.86
C ILE A 101 -7.67 11.53 -7.21
N GLU A 102 -6.98 12.56 -7.71
CA GLU A 102 -6.25 12.48 -8.97
C GLU A 102 -5.20 11.37 -8.93
N ASN A 103 -4.42 11.31 -7.86
CA ASN A 103 -3.40 10.29 -7.68
C ASN A 103 -3.99 8.87 -7.52
N VAL A 104 -5.08 8.73 -6.76
CA VAL A 104 -5.80 7.45 -6.61
C VAL A 104 -6.38 6.97 -7.94
N ALA A 105 -6.83 7.88 -8.80
CA ALA A 105 -7.28 7.52 -10.14
C ALA A 105 -6.13 6.97 -11.01
N GLN A 106 -4.92 7.52 -10.86
CA GLN A 106 -3.72 7.09 -11.59
C GLN A 106 -3.14 5.75 -11.09
N LEU A 107 -3.25 5.44 -9.79
CA LEU A 107 -2.77 4.18 -9.18
C LEU A 107 -3.27 2.92 -9.91
N SER A 108 -4.53 2.91 -10.35
CA SER A 108 -5.10 1.79 -11.11
C SER A 108 -4.45 1.59 -12.49
N HIS A 109 -4.01 2.69 -13.12
CA HIS A 109 -3.31 2.69 -14.40
C HIS A 109 -1.86 2.26 -14.22
N GLU A 110 -1.18 2.79 -13.20
CA GLU A 110 0.21 2.43 -12.89
C GLU A 110 0.34 0.96 -12.48
N PHE A 111 -0.57 0.46 -11.64
CA PHE A 111 -0.62 -0.96 -11.29
C PHE A 111 -0.72 -1.85 -12.53
N ARG A 112 -1.67 -1.57 -13.43
CA ARG A 112 -1.84 -2.33 -14.67
C ARG A 112 -0.59 -2.25 -15.55
N ARG A 113 0.02 -1.08 -15.67
CA ARG A 113 1.27 -0.92 -16.43
C ARG A 113 2.40 -1.76 -15.84
N CYS A 114 2.65 -1.66 -14.53
CA CYS A 114 3.71 -2.43 -13.85
C CYS A 114 3.47 -3.95 -13.93
N LEU A 115 2.20 -4.38 -13.90
CA LEU A 115 1.85 -5.78 -14.16
C LEU A 115 2.20 -6.22 -15.58
N TRP A 116 1.92 -5.39 -16.59
CA TRP A 116 2.22 -5.71 -18.00
C TRP A 116 3.70 -5.61 -18.36
N GLU A 117 4.46 -4.74 -17.70
CA GLU A 117 5.91 -4.61 -17.89
C GLU A 117 6.71 -5.67 -17.12
N GLY A 118 6.12 -6.30 -16.09
CA GLY A 118 6.76 -7.30 -15.23
C GLY A 118 6.52 -8.78 -15.59
N ILE A 119 5.60 -9.06 -16.52
CA ILE A 119 5.29 -10.37 -17.14
C ILE A 119 6.16 -10.54 -18.38
#